data_AF-A0A936H6C8-F1
#
_entry.id   AF-A0A936H6C8-F1
#
_cell.length_a   1.000
_cell.length_b   1.000
_cell.length_c   1.000
_cell.angle_alpha   90.00
_cell.angle_beta   90.00
_cell.angle_gamma   90.00
#
_symmetry.space_group_name_H-M   'P 1'
#
loop_
_entity.id
_entity.type
_entity.pdbx_description
1 polymer ?
#
loop_
_entity_poly.entity_id
_entity_poly.type
_entity_poly.pdbx_seq_one_letter_code
_entity_poly.pdbx_strand_id
1 'polypeptide(L)'
;MDEIKAVIVGKKRIGRSRSAEYGLVEIKFERELPIESKIIPVTELTLIYALSNLCFYDSFGRPTVTPTSAQLGVPGGKILWKKSQIRSRFYQTWNRHRHNRDADRMIIEKGSVIAIQHGQPLDTKIFAGGIGSHKAEGFGQVMINPSFLLSTGIKLSLVLTKVKKQIEALAPAEVGVPSAQDTFLLNYLEQQKTQKSGIFSLSERVNEFVSKHGRDFQGISPSQWERIQAVCEHAANWDVLKISI
;
A
#
# COMPACT_ATOMS: atom_id res chain seq x y z
N MET A 1 -14.90 8.16 -24.50
CA MET A 1 -14.00 7.08 -24.02
C MET A 1 -12.73 7.02 -24.85
N ASP A 2 -12.81 7.20 -26.17
CA ASP A 2 -11.64 7.07 -27.07
C ASP A 2 -10.57 8.15 -26.88
N GLU A 3 -10.95 9.38 -26.54
CA GLU A 3 -10.00 10.45 -26.21
C GLU A 3 -9.18 10.14 -24.94
N ILE A 4 -9.81 9.53 -23.93
CA ILE A 4 -9.12 9.11 -22.70
C ILE A 4 -8.15 7.96 -23.01
N LYS A 5 -8.57 6.99 -23.83
CA LYS A 5 -7.70 5.90 -24.28
C LYS A 5 -6.48 6.44 -25.01
N ALA A 6 -6.66 7.40 -25.92
CA ALA A 6 -5.56 8.03 -26.66
C ALA A 6 -4.55 8.75 -25.76
N VAL A 7 -5.03 9.41 -24.69
CA VAL A 7 -4.13 10.12 -23.76
C VAL A 7 -3.41 9.18 -22.79
N ILE A 8 -4.03 8.07 -22.38
CA ILE A 8 -3.47 7.14 -21.38
C ILE A 8 -2.51 6.14 -22.02
N VAL A 9 -2.82 5.63 -23.21
CA VAL A 9 -2.01 4.61 -23.90
C VAL A 9 -0.62 5.17 -24.28
N GLY A 10 0.38 4.28 -24.28
CA GLY A 10 1.76 4.58 -24.62
C GLY A 10 2.71 4.64 -23.43
N LYS A 11 3.91 5.20 -23.63
CA LYS A 11 4.92 5.32 -22.58
C LYS A 11 4.58 6.45 -21.62
N LYS A 12 4.43 6.12 -20.34
CA LYS A 12 4.09 7.07 -19.26
C LYS A 12 5.04 6.91 -18.09
N ARG A 13 5.17 7.97 -17.29
CA ARG A 13 5.89 7.94 -16.01
C ARG A 13 4.88 8.02 -14.87
N ILE A 14 4.85 7.01 -14.02
CA ILE A 14 3.99 6.92 -12.85
C ILE A 14 4.84 7.08 -11.59
N GLY A 15 4.29 7.76 -10.59
CA GLY A 15 4.93 7.97 -9.30
C GLY A 15 5.66 9.32 -9.19
N ARG A 16 6.32 9.51 -8.04
CA ARG A 16 6.91 10.80 -7.66
C ARG A 16 8.27 11.06 -8.33
N SER A 17 9.03 10.02 -8.65
CA SER A 17 10.34 10.15 -9.28
C SER A 17 10.20 10.07 -10.80
N ARG A 18 10.64 11.13 -11.49
CA ARG A 18 10.64 11.21 -12.97
C ARG A 18 11.96 10.75 -13.58
N SER A 19 13.01 10.68 -12.76
CA SER A 19 14.38 10.32 -13.13
C SER A 19 14.76 8.91 -12.69
N ALA A 20 14.03 8.29 -11.76
CA ALA A 20 14.25 6.88 -11.43
C ALA A 20 13.56 5.99 -12.47
N GLU A 21 14.32 5.06 -13.04
CA GLU A 21 13.87 4.13 -14.09
C GLU A 21 12.66 3.28 -13.66
N TYR A 22 12.41 3.14 -12.36
CA TYR A 22 11.30 2.38 -11.78
C TYR A 22 9.90 2.96 -12.04
N GLY A 23 9.78 4.17 -12.59
CA GLY A 23 8.48 4.82 -12.86
C GLY A 23 8.03 4.77 -14.32
N LEU A 24 8.88 4.36 -15.26
CA LEU A 24 8.54 4.33 -16.69
C LEU A 24 7.76 3.05 -17.03
N VAL A 25 6.55 3.20 -17.54
CA VAL A 25 5.67 2.08 -17.92
C VAL A 25 5.16 2.27 -19.34
N GLU A 26 4.89 1.16 -20.01
CA GLU A 26 4.12 1.16 -21.26
C GLU A 26 2.69 0.68 -20.96
N ILE A 27 1.71 1.54 -21.25
CA ILE A 27 0.30 1.23 -21.02
C ILE A 27 -0.32 0.82 -22.36
N LYS A 28 -0.90 -0.38 -22.39
CA LYS A 28 -1.64 -0.91 -23.54
C LYS A 28 -3.09 -1.15 -23.13
N PHE A 29 -4.00 -0.88 -24.05
CA PHE A 29 -5.38 -1.32 -23.88
C PHE A 29 -5.47 -2.80 -24.21
N GLU A 30 -6.08 -3.58 -23.31
CA GLU A 30 -6.21 -5.02 -23.50
C GLU A 30 -7.64 -5.42 -23.85
N ARG A 31 -8.61 -5.08 -22.99
CA ARG A 31 -10.03 -5.33 -23.23
C ARG A 31 -10.92 -4.47 -22.35
N GLU A 32 -12.17 -4.33 -22.76
CA GLU A 32 -13.25 -3.88 -21.89
C GLU A 32 -13.73 -5.05 -21.03
N LEU A 33 -13.88 -4.81 -19.73
CA LEU A 33 -14.49 -5.78 -18.82
C LEU A 33 -16.00 -5.51 -18.80
N PRO A 34 -16.83 -6.55 -18.98
CA PRO A 34 -18.27 -6.38 -18.89
C PRO A 34 -18.65 -5.94 -17.47
N ILE A 35 -19.52 -4.95 -17.38
CA ILE A 35 -20.12 -4.55 -16.10
C ILE A 35 -21.13 -5.64 -15.75
N GLU A 36 -20.77 -6.49 -14.79
CA GLU A 36 -21.72 -7.47 -14.25
C GLU A 36 -22.84 -6.73 -13.49
N SER A 37 -24.02 -6.69 -14.09
CA SER A 37 -25.23 -6.27 -13.39
C SER A 37 -25.86 -7.45 -12.67
N LYS A 38 -26.08 -7.30 -11.38
CA LYS A 38 -26.80 -8.24 -10.53
C LYS A 38 -27.90 -7.46 -9.82
N ILE A 39 -29.11 -8.00 -9.84
CA ILE A 39 -30.16 -7.49 -8.97
C ILE A 39 -29.91 -8.11 -7.61
N ILE A 40 -29.60 -7.27 -6.63
CA ILE A 40 -29.51 -7.71 -5.25
C ILE A 40 -30.95 -7.75 -4.73
N PRO A 41 -31.44 -8.94 -4.31
CA PRO A 41 -32.79 -9.05 -3.78
C PRO A 41 -32.93 -8.19 -2.52
N VAL A 42 -34.16 -7.99 -2.06
CA VAL A 42 -34.38 -7.38 -0.75
C VAL A 42 -33.72 -8.28 0.30
N THR A 43 -32.56 -7.87 0.79
CA THR A 43 -31.85 -8.56 1.86
C THR A 43 -31.88 -7.68 3.11
N GLU A 44 -31.80 -8.31 4.29
CA GLU A 44 -31.63 -7.57 5.53
C GLU A 44 -30.35 -6.71 5.55
N LEU A 45 -29.37 -7.06 4.71
CA LEU A 45 -28.06 -6.42 4.70
C LEU A 45 -27.42 -6.41 3.32
N THR A 46 -26.95 -5.24 2.90
CA THR A 46 -26.07 -5.03 1.75
C THR A 46 -24.77 -4.39 2.23
N LEU A 47 -23.65 -4.95 1.79
CA LEU A 47 -22.31 -4.50 2.11
C LEU A 47 -21.73 -3.74 0.92
N ILE A 48 -21.35 -2.49 1.15
CA ILE A 48 -20.65 -1.65 0.18
C ILE A 48 -19.19 -1.60 0.58
N TYR A 49 -18.32 -2.20 -0.24
CA TYR A 49 -16.88 -2.17 -0.07
C TYR A 49 -16.26 -1.07 -0.94
N ALA A 50 -15.49 -0.17 -0.35
CA ALA A 50 -14.81 0.91 -1.06
C ALA A 50 -13.56 0.39 -1.79
N LEU A 51 -13.62 0.22 -3.12
CA LEU A 51 -12.44 -0.15 -3.92
C LEU A 51 -11.46 1.02 -4.06
N SER A 52 -12.00 2.22 -4.10
CA SER A 52 -11.26 3.48 -4.14
C SER A 52 -11.67 4.37 -2.97
N ASN A 53 -10.99 5.52 -2.83
CA ASN A 53 -11.40 6.51 -1.84
C ASN A 53 -12.78 7.07 -2.21
N LEU A 54 -13.61 7.35 -1.21
CA LEU A 54 -14.91 7.98 -1.37
C LEU A 54 -14.88 9.38 -0.75
N CYS A 55 -15.56 10.32 -1.39
CA CYS A 55 -15.69 11.68 -0.89
C CYS A 55 -17.14 12.13 -1.03
N PHE A 56 -17.69 12.67 0.06
CA PHE A 56 -19.08 13.12 0.13
C PHE A 56 -19.13 14.52 0.73
N TYR A 57 -20.16 15.26 0.36
CA TYR A 57 -20.44 16.60 0.88
C TYR A 57 -21.80 16.62 1.55
N ASP A 58 -21.93 17.35 2.65
CA ASP A 58 -23.24 17.60 3.25
C ASP A 58 -24.04 18.64 2.43
N SER A 59 -25.24 18.97 2.90
CA SER A 59 -26.10 19.99 2.28
C SER A 59 -25.50 21.40 2.27
N PHE A 60 -24.47 21.65 3.08
CA PHE A 60 -23.76 22.92 3.17
C PHE A 60 -22.46 22.93 2.37
N GLY A 61 -22.18 21.86 1.59
CA GLY A 61 -20.97 21.73 0.79
C GLY A 61 -19.71 21.40 1.59
N ARG A 62 -19.84 20.95 2.85
CA ARG A 62 -18.71 20.56 3.69
C ARG A 62 -18.39 19.07 3.52
N PRO A 63 -17.11 18.67 3.43
CA PRO A 63 -16.73 17.27 3.38
C PRO A 63 -17.28 16.49 4.58
N THR A 64 -17.83 15.29 4.33
CA THR A 64 -18.40 14.45 5.38
C THR A 64 -17.94 12.99 5.25
N VAL A 65 -17.75 12.36 6.41
CA VAL A 65 -17.46 10.92 6.56
C VAL A 65 -18.68 10.13 7.03
N THR A 66 -19.81 10.81 7.18
CA THR A 66 -21.11 10.21 7.51
C THR A 66 -22.08 10.44 6.35
N PRO A 67 -21.86 9.81 5.18
CA PRO A 67 -22.75 9.98 4.04
C PRO A 67 -24.15 9.46 4.35
N THR A 68 -25.13 10.00 3.65
CA THR A 68 -26.51 9.48 3.67
C THR A 68 -26.60 8.20 2.82
N SER A 69 -27.62 7.39 3.07
CA SER A 69 -27.88 6.18 2.29
C SER A 69 -28.13 6.49 0.81
N ALA A 70 -28.79 7.61 0.51
CA ALA A 70 -28.96 8.11 -0.86
C ALA A 70 -27.63 8.44 -1.55
N GLN A 71 -26.68 9.08 -0.85
CA GLN A 71 -25.33 9.33 -1.37
C GLN A 71 -24.54 8.05 -1.63
N LEU A 72 -24.86 6.99 -0.89
CA LEU A 72 -24.34 5.65 -1.09
C LEU A 72 -25.11 4.86 -2.16
N GLY A 73 -26.02 5.49 -2.92
CA GLY A 73 -26.79 4.83 -3.98
C GLY A 73 -27.93 3.95 -3.48
N VAL A 74 -28.27 3.99 -2.19
CA VAL A 74 -29.35 3.18 -1.58
C VAL A 74 -30.38 4.12 -0.92
N PRO A 75 -31.21 4.84 -1.69
CA PRO A 75 -32.18 5.78 -1.13
C PRO A 75 -33.17 5.05 -0.21
N GLY A 76 -33.47 5.65 0.95
CA GLY A 76 -34.34 5.04 1.96
C GLY A 76 -33.70 3.90 2.77
N GLY A 77 -32.44 3.55 2.51
CA GLY A 77 -31.68 2.58 3.31
C GLY A 77 -31.30 3.13 4.68
N LYS A 78 -31.14 2.24 5.65
CA LYS A 78 -30.62 2.51 6.99
C LYS A 78 -29.19 2.01 7.11
N ILE A 79 -28.24 2.91 7.36
CA ILE A 79 -26.84 2.56 7.56
C ILE A 79 -26.66 1.95 8.96
N LEU A 80 -26.05 0.77 9.01
CA LEU A 80 -25.74 0.07 10.25
C LEU A 80 -24.28 0.32 10.62
N TRP A 81 -24.02 1.47 11.26
CA TRP A 81 -22.66 1.89 11.65
C TRP A 81 -21.93 0.85 12.52
N LYS A 82 -22.64 0.17 13.42
CA LYS A 82 -22.08 -0.91 14.26
C LYS A 82 -21.57 -2.12 13.47
N LYS A 83 -22.06 -2.32 12.25
CA LYS A 83 -21.63 -3.40 11.33
C LYS A 83 -20.73 -2.86 10.21
N SER A 84 -20.34 -1.59 10.27
CA SER A 84 -19.51 -0.91 9.28
C SER A 84 -18.11 -0.71 9.83
N GLN A 85 -17.11 -0.80 8.96
CA GLN A 85 -15.70 -0.52 9.28
C GLN A 85 -15.23 0.60 8.37
N ILE A 86 -15.05 1.79 8.93
CA ILE A 86 -14.74 2.99 8.15
C ILE A 86 -13.41 3.56 8.60
N ARG A 87 -12.54 3.82 7.64
CA ARG A 87 -11.32 4.60 7.85
C ARG A 87 -11.48 5.93 7.14
N SER A 88 -11.07 7.00 7.80
CA SER A 88 -11.11 8.33 7.24
C SER A 88 -9.81 9.07 7.48
N ARG A 89 -9.49 9.98 6.58
CA ARG A 89 -8.33 10.86 6.71
C ARG A 89 -8.54 12.14 5.91
N PHE A 90 -7.71 13.13 6.22
CA PHE A 90 -7.51 14.26 5.33
C PHE A 90 -6.65 13.86 4.13
N TYR A 91 -7.06 14.32 2.96
CA TYR A 91 -6.38 14.07 1.70
C TYR A 91 -6.18 15.36 0.93
N GLN A 92 -4.93 15.58 0.54
CA GLN A 92 -4.49 16.69 -0.29
C GLN A 92 -3.77 16.10 -1.51
N THR A 93 -4.24 16.42 -2.71
CA THR A 93 -3.55 16.11 -3.96
C THR A 93 -2.51 17.17 -4.26
N TRP A 94 -1.39 16.79 -4.86
CA TRP A 94 -0.44 17.75 -5.40
C TRP A 94 -0.87 18.16 -6.80
N ASN A 95 -1.12 19.46 -6.99
CA ASN A 95 -1.45 20.02 -8.27
C ASN A 95 -0.17 20.46 -8.98
N ARG A 96 0.23 19.71 -10.00
CA ARG A 96 1.47 20.00 -10.75
C ARG A 96 1.42 21.34 -11.47
N HIS A 97 0.28 21.72 -12.05
CA HIS A 97 0.16 22.96 -12.82
C HIS A 97 0.28 24.19 -11.93
N ARG A 98 -0.20 24.09 -10.68
CA ARG A 98 -0.13 25.18 -9.69
C ARG A 98 1.11 25.14 -8.81
N HIS A 99 1.92 24.08 -8.90
CA HIS A 99 3.03 23.83 -7.98
C HIS A 99 2.63 23.94 -6.49
N ASN A 100 1.42 23.49 -6.15
CA ASN A 100 0.89 23.55 -4.80
C ASN A 100 -0.06 22.39 -4.52
N ARG A 101 -0.41 22.17 -3.25
CA ARG A 101 -1.46 21.24 -2.86
C ARG A 101 -2.84 21.81 -3.17
N ASP A 102 -3.75 20.95 -3.61
CA ASP A 102 -5.16 21.29 -3.68
C ASP A 102 -5.76 21.34 -2.27
N ALA A 103 -6.97 21.90 -2.18
CA ALA A 103 -7.71 22.03 -0.93
C ALA A 103 -7.90 20.68 -0.22
N ASP A 104 -7.89 20.74 1.11
CA ASP A 104 -8.07 19.60 1.99
C ASP A 104 -9.44 18.97 1.80
N ARG A 105 -9.45 17.65 1.63
CA ARG A 105 -10.67 16.86 1.52
C ARG A 105 -10.69 15.86 2.66
N MET A 106 -11.82 15.78 3.36
CA MET A 106 -12.07 14.65 4.25
C MET A 106 -12.65 13.51 3.41
N ILE A 107 -12.01 12.35 3.48
CA ILE A 107 -12.35 11.20 2.63
C ILE A 107 -12.59 9.95 3.47
N ILE A 108 -13.39 9.04 2.94
CA ILE A 108 -13.44 7.64 3.39
C ILE A 108 -12.41 6.86 2.56
N GLU A 109 -11.51 6.14 3.21
CA GLU A 109 -10.45 5.43 2.54
C GLU A 109 -10.95 4.16 1.84
N LYS A 110 -10.27 3.81 0.74
CA LYS A 110 -10.37 2.46 0.16
C LYS A 110 -10.19 1.37 1.21
N GLY A 111 -10.89 0.27 1.05
CA GLY A 111 -10.97 -0.84 2.00
C GLY A 111 -11.99 -0.65 3.12
N SER A 112 -12.64 0.51 3.21
CA SER A 112 -13.77 0.69 4.14
C SER A 112 -14.99 -0.12 3.69
N VAL A 113 -15.76 -0.59 4.66
CA VAL A 113 -16.99 -1.37 4.47
C VAL A 113 -18.14 -0.66 5.13
N ILE A 114 -19.20 -0.40 4.37
CA ILE A 114 -20.43 0.23 4.87
C ILE A 114 -21.58 -0.76 4.73
N ALA A 115 -22.23 -1.06 5.85
CA ALA A 115 -23.35 -1.97 5.90
C ALA A 115 -24.68 -1.20 5.87
N ILE A 116 -25.57 -1.53 4.94
CA ILE A 116 -26.86 -0.87 4.75
C ILE A 116 -27.98 -1.91 4.74
N GLN A 117 -29.01 -1.66 5.54
CA GLN A 117 -30.28 -2.37 5.46
C GLN A 117 -31.25 -1.59 4.58
N HIS A 118 -31.94 -2.25 3.66
CA HIS A 118 -32.91 -1.62 2.77
C HIS A 118 -34.09 -2.56 2.50
N GLY A 119 -35.23 -1.99 2.11
CA GLY A 119 -36.48 -2.73 1.89
C GLY A 119 -36.84 -2.92 0.42
N GLN A 120 -35.96 -2.55 -0.52
CA GLN A 120 -36.27 -2.51 -1.95
C GLN A 120 -35.13 -3.16 -2.76
N PRO A 121 -35.43 -3.92 -3.82
CA PRO A 121 -34.38 -4.53 -4.65
C PRO A 121 -33.41 -3.47 -5.18
N LEU A 122 -32.12 -3.80 -5.18
CA LEU A 122 -31.07 -2.87 -5.58
C LEU A 122 -30.39 -3.37 -6.86
N ASP A 123 -30.46 -2.59 -7.94
CA ASP A 123 -29.71 -2.88 -9.16
C ASP A 123 -28.26 -2.43 -9.00
N THR A 124 -27.29 -3.36 -9.15
CA THR A 124 -25.88 -3.00 -9.03
C THR A 124 -25.39 -2.07 -10.15
N LYS A 125 -26.13 -1.91 -11.26
CA LYS A 125 -25.75 -1.00 -12.35
C LYS A 125 -25.57 0.44 -11.89
N ILE A 126 -26.31 0.89 -10.87
CA ILE A 126 -26.20 2.25 -10.34
C ILE A 126 -24.79 2.56 -9.80
N PHE A 127 -24.03 1.53 -9.41
CA PHE A 127 -22.67 1.66 -8.89
C PHE A 127 -21.60 1.64 -9.97
N ALA A 128 -21.93 1.28 -11.21
CA ALA A 128 -20.96 1.18 -12.30
C ALA A 128 -20.30 2.53 -12.60
N GLY A 129 -21.05 3.62 -12.45
CA GLY A 129 -20.56 4.99 -12.61
C GLY A 129 -19.83 5.56 -11.38
N GLY A 130 -19.69 4.79 -10.31
CA GLY A 130 -19.14 5.22 -9.02
C GLY A 130 -20.07 6.14 -8.21
N ILE A 131 -19.86 6.19 -6.90
CA ILE A 131 -20.63 6.98 -5.94
C ILE A 131 -19.83 8.17 -5.39
N GLY A 132 -20.54 9.20 -4.91
CA GLY A 132 -19.91 10.38 -4.33
C GLY A 132 -19.23 11.30 -5.37
N SER A 133 -18.27 12.08 -4.88
CA SER A 133 -17.59 13.15 -5.63
C SER A 133 -16.20 12.74 -6.12
N HIS A 134 -15.62 13.54 -7.01
CA HIS A 134 -14.25 13.40 -7.55
C HIS A 134 -14.00 12.13 -8.36
N LYS A 135 -15.05 11.61 -9.01
CA LYS A 135 -14.98 10.38 -9.82
C LYS A 135 -13.96 10.45 -10.96
N ALA A 136 -13.77 11.64 -11.54
CA ALA A 136 -12.75 11.89 -12.56
C ALA A 136 -11.30 11.72 -12.03
N GLU A 137 -11.10 11.85 -10.72
CA GLU A 137 -9.80 11.63 -10.06
C GLU A 137 -9.60 10.16 -9.62
N GLY A 138 -10.54 9.28 -9.97
CA GLY A 138 -10.51 7.86 -9.61
C GLY A 138 -11.17 7.51 -8.27
N PHE A 139 -11.99 8.41 -7.73
CA PHE A 139 -12.78 8.16 -6.51
C PHE A 139 -14.12 7.49 -6.83
N GLY A 140 -14.77 6.96 -5.80
CA GLY A 140 -16.16 6.51 -5.90
C GLY A 140 -16.38 5.07 -6.37
N GLN A 141 -15.34 4.35 -6.76
CA GLN A 141 -15.44 2.93 -7.11
C GLN A 141 -15.76 2.08 -5.87
N VAL A 142 -16.78 1.24 -5.99
CA VAL A 142 -17.26 0.35 -4.94
C VAL A 142 -17.54 -1.05 -5.47
N MET A 143 -17.52 -2.03 -4.58
CA MET A 143 -17.92 -3.40 -4.82
C MET A 143 -19.07 -3.75 -3.88
N ILE A 144 -20.13 -4.33 -4.41
CA ILE A 144 -21.32 -4.67 -3.61
C ILE A 144 -21.30 -6.16 -3.27
N ASN A 145 -21.53 -6.48 -1.99
CA ASN A 145 -21.56 -7.84 -1.46
C ASN A 145 -20.39 -8.72 -1.95
N PRO A 146 -19.13 -8.27 -1.77
CA PRO A 146 -17.98 -9.08 -2.18
C PRO A 146 -17.99 -10.44 -1.46
N SER A 147 -17.69 -11.51 -2.19
CA SER A 147 -17.74 -12.89 -1.67
C SER A 147 -16.91 -13.09 -0.40
N PHE A 148 -15.76 -12.41 -0.29
CA PHE A 148 -14.88 -12.49 0.88
C PHE A 148 -15.45 -11.82 2.15
N LEU A 149 -16.49 -10.98 2.04
CA LEU A 149 -17.21 -10.45 3.21
C LEU A 149 -18.45 -11.25 3.58
N LEU A 150 -18.91 -12.13 2.68
CA LEU A 150 -20.09 -12.98 2.89
C LEU A 150 -19.74 -14.32 3.55
N SER A 151 -18.47 -14.57 3.87
CA SER A 151 -18.04 -15.83 4.47
C SER A 151 -18.67 -16.02 5.85
N THR A 152 -19.37 -17.13 6.03
CA THR A 152 -19.99 -17.53 7.31
C THR A 152 -19.00 -18.12 8.32
N GLY A 153 -17.78 -18.44 7.89
CA GLY A 153 -16.74 -18.99 8.77
C GLY A 153 -15.82 -17.92 9.37
N ILE A 154 -15.37 -18.13 10.61
CA ILE A 154 -14.38 -17.29 11.31
C ILE A 154 -13.00 -17.34 10.63
N LYS A 155 -12.71 -18.42 9.90
CA LYS A 155 -11.47 -18.61 9.16
C LYS A 155 -11.69 -18.34 7.67
N LEU A 156 -10.97 -17.37 7.13
CA LEU A 156 -10.79 -17.25 5.68
C LEU A 156 -10.08 -18.52 5.18
N SER A 157 -10.69 -19.21 4.23
CA SER A 157 -10.10 -20.37 3.54
C SER A 157 -8.97 -19.98 2.57
N LEU A 158 -8.44 -18.75 2.67
CA LEU A 158 -7.33 -18.27 1.86
C LEU A 158 -6.05 -19.00 2.27
N VAL A 159 -5.68 -20.01 1.49
CA VAL A 159 -4.37 -20.64 1.57
C VAL A 159 -3.40 -19.79 0.75
N LEU A 160 -2.53 -19.04 1.43
CA LEU A 160 -1.44 -18.33 0.77
C LEU A 160 -0.38 -19.35 0.33
N THR A 161 -0.41 -19.73 -0.94
CA THR A 161 0.63 -20.58 -1.51
C THR A 161 1.83 -19.74 -1.88
N LYS A 162 3.01 -20.10 -1.38
CA LYS A 162 4.26 -19.45 -1.75
C LYS A 162 4.58 -19.85 -3.19
N VAL A 163 4.21 -19.01 -4.15
CA VAL A 163 4.59 -19.21 -5.56
C VAL A 163 6.10 -18.98 -5.64
N LYS A 164 6.86 -20.07 -5.84
CA LYS A 164 8.25 -19.95 -6.26
C LYS A 164 8.21 -19.44 -7.70
N LYS A 165 8.29 -18.12 -7.86
CA LYS A 165 8.57 -17.55 -9.18
C LYS A 165 9.94 -18.08 -9.56
N GLN A 166 10.00 -18.95 -10.57
CA GLN A 166 11.26 -19.21 -11.26
C GLN A 166 11.68 -17.86 -11.79
N ILE A 167 12.69 -17.27 -11.14
CA ILE A 167 13.46 -16.21 -11.77
C ILE A 167 14.12 -16.94 -12.91
N GLU A 168 13.56 -16.84 -14.11
CA GLU A 168 14.35 -17.06 -15.32
C GLU A 168 15.58 -16.20 -15.10
N ALA A 169 16.73 -16.85 -14.93
CA ALA A 169 17.98 -16.15 -14.86
C ALA A 169 18.02 -15.34 -16.15
N LEU A 170 17.82 -14.02 -16.02
CA LEU A 170 18.15 -13.08 -17.08
C LEU A 170 19.52 -13.53 -17.54
N ALA A 171 19.61 -13.94 -18.81
CA ALA A 171 20.87 -14.38 -19.39
C ALA A 171 21.94 -13.39 -18.90
N PRO A 172 23.06 -13.86 -18.34
CA PRO A 172 24.06 -12.97 -17.76
C PRO A 172 24.32 -11.90 -18.81
N ALA A 173 23.91 -10.67 -18.50
CA ALA A 173 24.18 -9.54 -19.37
C ALA A 173 25.68 -9.62 -19.65
N GLU A 174 26.06 -9.58 -20.94
CA GLU A 174 27.47 -9.66 -21.32
C GLU A 174 28.24 -8.72 -20.40
N VAL A 175 29.07 -9.30 -19.53
CA VAL A 175 29.84 -8.53 -18.56
C VAL A 175 30.84 -7.79 -19.42
N GLY A 176 30.49 -6.56 -19.79
CA GLY A 176 31.36 -5.68 -20.53
C GLY A 176 32.70 -5.61 -19.80
N VAL A 177 33.80 -5.70 -20.55
CA VAL A 177 35.14 -5.57 -19.98
C VAL A 177 35.20 -4.24 -19.23
N PRO A 178 35.47 -4.22 -17.91
CA PRO A 178 35.43 -3.00 -17.12
C PRO A 178 36.33 -1.93 -17.74
N SER A 179 35.78 -0.76 -18.03
CA SER A 179 36.58 0.40 -18.42
C SER A 179 37.35 0.94 -17.22
N ALA A 180 38.37 1.78 -17.45
CA ALA A 180 39.14 2.42 -16.37
C ALA A 180 38.28 3.29 -15.43
N GLN A 181 37.07 3.71 -15.88
CA GLN A 181 36.12 4.46 -15.07
C GLN A 181 35.30 3.53 -14.16
N ASP A 182 35.05 2.29 -14.58
CA ASP A 182 34.30 1.29 -13.81
C ASP A 182 35.09 0.76 -12.62
N THR A 183 36.43 0.81 -12.69
CA THR A 183 37.31 0.31 -11.63
C THR A 183 37.08 1.03 -10.29
N PHE A 184 36.82 2.35 -10.32
CA PHE A 184 36.53 3.11 -9.10
C PHE A 184 35.20 2.70 -8.45
N LEU A 185 34.17 2.50 -9.28
CA LEU A 185 32.85 2.08 -8.80
C LEU A 185 32.89 0.65 -8.27
N LEU A 186 33.58 -0.25 -8.96
CA LEU A 186 33.78 -1.64 -8.53
C LEU A 186 34.54 -1.71 -7.20
N ASN A 187 35.64 -0.97 -7.06
CA ASN A 187 36.40 -0.91 -5.81
C ASN A 187 35.57 -0.34 -4.65
N TYR A 188 34.76 0.68 -4.90
CA TYR A 188 33.85 1.24 -3.90
C TYR A 188 32.78 0.22 -3.48
N LEU A 189 32.20 -0.52 -4.43
CA LEU A 189 31.20 -1.56 -4.14
C LEU A 189 31.81 -2.73 -3.37
N GLU A 190 33.04 -3.14 -3.70
CA GLU A 190 33.78 -4.14 -2.92
C GLU A 190 34.08 -3.66 -1.51
N GLN A 191 34.49 -2.40 -1.35
CA GLN A 191 34.72 -1.79 -0.04
C GLN A 191 33.43 -1.71 0.80
N GLN A 192 32.29 -1.34 0.19
CA GLN A 192 31.00 -1.39 0.88
C GLN A 192 30.61 -2.81 1.26
N LYS A 193 30.85 -3.79 0.38
CA LYS A 193 30.55 -5.19 0.64
C LYS A 193 31.38 -5.72 1.81
N THR A 194 32.68 -5.45 1.85
CA THR A 194 33.55 -5.88 2.96
C THR A 194 33.18 -5.20 4.28
N GLN A 195 32.88 -3.90 4.27
CA GLN A 195 32.37 -3.20 5.47
C GLN A 195 31.07 -3.82 6.00
N LYS A 196 30.08 -4.04 5.12
CA LYS A 196 28.81 -4.67 5.51
C LYS A 196 28.97 -6.12 5.96
N SER A 197 29.87 -6.87 5.33
CA SER A 197 30.16 -8.26 5.72
C SER A 197 30.80 -8.34 7.10
N GLY A 198 31.71 -7.40 7.43
CA GLY A 198 32.31 -7.28 8.75
C GLY A 198 31.27 -7.01 9.84
N ILE A 199 30.39 -6.02 9.62
CA ILE A 199 29.29 -5.67 10.52
C ILE A 199 28.32 -6.86 10.73
N PHE A 200 28.00 -7.57 9.64
CA PHE A 200 27.15 -8.76 9.71
C PHE A 200 27.79 -9.89 10.54
N SER A 201 29.08 -10.16 10.34
CA SER A 201 29.81 -11.17 11.12
C SER A 201 29.93 -10.83 12.61
N LEU A 202 30.01 -9.53 12.93
CA LEU A 202 30.02 -9.05 14.31
C LEU A 202 28.64 -9.21 14.96
N SER A 203 27.57 -8.89 14.23
CA SER A 203 26.18 -9.10 14.68
C SER A 203 25.90 -10.57 14.99
N GLU A 204 26.36 -11.49 14.13
CA GLU A 204 26.23 -12.94 14.35
C GLU A 204 26.95 -13.38 15.62
N ARG A 205 28.19 -12.91 15.85
CA ARG A 205 28.97 -13.23 17.06
C ARG A 205 28.33 -12.68 18.34
N VAL A 206 27.76 -11.48 18.31
CA VAL A 206 27.03 -10.91 19.45
C VAL A 206 25.80 -11.75 19.77
N ASN A 207 25.00 -12.13 18.75
CA ASN A 207 23.85 -12.99 18.95
C ASN A 207 24.22 -14.38 19.48
N GLU A 208 25.32 -14.95 18.99
CA GLU A 208 25.83 -16.23 19.49
C GLU A 208 26.30 -16.12 20.95
N PHE A 209 26.96 -15.02 21.32
CA PHE A 209 27.37 -14.75 22.71
C PHE A 209 26.19 -14.57 23.65
N VAL A 210 25.19 -13.76 23.27
CA VAL A 210 23.97 -13.54 24.05
C VAL A 210 23.20 -14.84 24.24
N SER A 211 23.13 -15.68 23.20
CA SER A 211 22.48 -17.00 23.29
C SER A 211 23.22 -17.97 24.23
N LYS A 212 24.55 -17.90 24.30
CA LYS A 212 25.37 -18.79 25.15
C LYS A 212 25.43 -18.34 26.62
N HIS A 213 25.51 -17.04 26.86
CA HIS A 213 25.69 -16.45 28.21
C HIS A 213 24.44 -15.77 28.78
N GLY A 214 23.28 -15.91 28.13
CA GLY A 214 22.05 -15.22 28.53
C GLY A 214 21.58 -15.47 29.98
N ARG A 215 22.02 -16.58 30.62
CA ARG A 215 21.73 -16.83 32.05
C ARG A 215 22.54 -15.95 33.01
N ASP A 216 23.72 -15.51 32.60
CA ASP A 216 24.61 -14.69 33.43
C ASP A 216 24.25 -13.20 33.36
N PHE A 217 23.48 -12.80 32.33
CA PHE A 217 23.10 -11.42 32.04
C PHE A 217 21.58 -11.17 32.10
N GLN A 218 20.87 -11.83 33.03
CA GLN A 218 19.39 -11.80 33.15
C GLN A 218 18.75 -10.43 33.49
N GLY A 219 19.51 -9.33 33.47
CA GLY A 219 19.00 -7.96 33.67
C GLY A 219 19.21 -7.02 32.48
N ILE A 220 19.84 -7.48 31.39
CA ILE A 220 20.18 -6.62 30.23
C ILE A 220 19.10 -6.76 29.17
N SER A 221 18.45 -5.65 28.84
CA SER A 221 17.43 -5.59 27.79
C SER A 221 18.04 -5.70 26.38
N PRO A 222 17.28 -6.15 25.37
CA PRO A 222 17.72 -6.18 23.98
C PRO A 222 18.28 -4.83 23.49
N SER A 223 17.66 -3.72 23.89
CA SER A 223 18.11 -2.36 23.53
C SER A 223 19.50 -1.99 24.08
N GLN A 224 19.91 -2.57 25.20
CA GLN A 224 21.24 -2.36 25.77
C GLN A 224 22.30 -3.18 25.02
N TRP A 225 21.96 -4.39 24.57
CA TRP A 225 22.82 -5.18 23.68
C TRP A 225 23.04 -4.49 22.33
N GLU A 226 21.98 -3.93 21.74
CA GLU A 226 22.08 -3.13 20.51
C GLU A 226 22.98 -1.90 20.69
N ARG A 227 22.89 -1.24 21.85
CA ARG A 227 23.74 -0.09 22.16
C ARG A 227 25.21 -0.49 22.32
N ILE A 228 25.50 -1.60 23.01
CA ILE A 228 26.87 -2.14 23.13
C ILE A 228 27.41 -2.52 21.76
N GLN A 229 26.60 -3.19 20.94
CA GLN A 229 26.97 -3.54 19.58
C GLN A 229 27.32 -2.30 18.75
N ALA A 230 26.49 -1.25 18.78
CA ALA A 230 26.75 0.00 18.06
C ALA A 230 28.07 0.67 18.51
N VAL A 231 28.39 0.64 19.80
CA VAL A 231 29.67 1.17 20.31
C VAL A 231 30.85 0.33 19.81
N CYS A 232 30.72 -1.00 19.80
CA CYS A 232 31.75 -1.91 19.27
C CYS A 232 31.95 -1.76 17.76
N GLU A 233 30.89 -1.46 16.99
CA GLU A 233 30.97 -1.25 15.54
C GLU A 233 31.74 0.03 15.16
N HIS A 234 31.73 1.04 16.04
CA HIS A 234 32.35 2.34 15.78
C HIS A 234 33.70 2.54 16.50
N ALA A 235 34.03 1.70 17.46
CA ALA A 235 35.29 1.80 18.17
C ALA A 235 36.44 1.20 17.35
N ALA A 236 37.43 2.02 17.03
CA ALA A 236 38.61 1.57 16.30
C ALA A 236 39.49 0.63 17.13
N ASN A 237 39.64 0.89 18.45
CA ASN A 237 40.55 0.19 19.35
C ASN A 237 39.91 -0.05 20.73
N TRP A 238 40.46 -0.99 21.50
CA TRP A 238 40.00 -1.34 22.85
C TRP A 238 39.99 -0.17 23.84
N ASP A 239 40.91 0.78 23.70
CA ASP A 239 40.98 1.96 24.57
C ASP A 239 39.79 2.91 24.36
N VAL A 240 39.24 2.96 23.14
CA VAL A 240 38.05 3.77 22.80
C VAL A 240 36.78 3.14 23.35
N LEU A 241 36.73 1.80 23.36
CA LEU A 241 35.64 1.01 23.95
C LEU A 241 35.53 1.24 25.46
N LYS A 242 36.66 1.25 26.17
CA LYS A 242 36.69 1.46 27.63
C LYS A 242 36.15 2.81 28.10
N ILE A 243 36.26 3.84 27.26
CA ILE A 243 35.82 5.21 27.61
C ILE A 243 34.32 5.40 27.34
N SER A 244 33.72 4.53 26.52
CA SER A 244 32.36 4.70 25.96
C SER A 244 31.28 3.84 26.64
N ILE A 245 31.67 2.99 27.60
CA ILE A 245 30.82 2.07 28.38
C ILE A 245 30.86 2.51 29.85
#